data_AF-A0AAW7H0W8-F1
#
_entry.id   AF-A0AAW7H0W8-F1
#
_cell.length_a   1.000
_cell.length_b   1.000
_cell.length_c   1.000
_cell.angle_alpha   90.00
_cell.angle_beta   90.00
_cell.angle_gamma   90.00
#
_symmetry.space_group_name_H-M   'P 1'
#
loop_
_entity.id
_entity.type
_entity.pdbx_description
1 polymer ?
#
loop_
_entity_poly.entity_id
_entity_poly.type
_entity_poly.pdbx_seq_one_letter_code
_entity_poly.pdbx_strand_id
1 'polypeptide(L)' 'MKSLIADVIGLAGFGLLTSGVYLRFGLAPALMFSGGLLLLGALAMARRGKRAA' A
#
# COMPACT_ATOMS: atom_id res chain seq x y z
N MET A 1 -10.56 12.24 14.71
CA MET A 1 -9.85 12.64 13.48
C MET A 1 -8.45 12.02 13.55
N LYS A 2 -8.26 10.86 12.92
CA LYS A 2 -6.97 10.15 12.95
C LYS A 2 -5.96 10.95 12.13
N SER A 3 -4.74 11.06 12.63
CA SER A 3 -3.74 12.04 12.20
C SER A 3 -3.50 12.00 10.68
N LEU A 4 -3.99 13.02 9.96
CA LEU A 4 -3.71 13.25 8.54
C LEU A 4 -2.21 13.25 8.23
N ILE A 5 -1.39 13.69 9.19
CA ILE A 5 0.07 13.71 9.09
C ILE A 5 0.61 12.28 8.96
N ALA A 6 0.08 11.33 9.74
CA ALA A 6 0.51 9.94 9.67
C ALA A 6 0.13 9.29 8.32
N ASP A 7 -1.05 9.64 7.80
CA ASP A 7 -1.49 9.15 6.48
C ASP A 7 -0.60 9.69 5.36
N VAL A 8 -0.23 10.98 5.39
CA VAL A 8 0.67 11.58 4.39
C VAL A 8 2.06 10.98 4.45
N ILE A 9 2.63 10.80 5.66
CA ILE A 9 3.94 10.16 5.84
C ILE A 9 3.91 8.71 5.35
N GLY A 10 2.82 7.98 5.64
CA GLY A 10 2.63 6.61 5.16
C GLY A 10 2.57 6.53 3.63
N LEU A 11 1.83 7.45 2.99
CA LEU A 11 1.69 7.49 1.54
C LEU A 11 3.00 7.86 0.84
N ALA A 12 3.74 8.82 1.40
CA ALA A 12 5.06 9.20 0.91
C ALA A 12 6.08 8.06 1.06
N GLY A 13 6.11 7.39 2.22
CA GLY A 13 6.96 6.23 2.47
C GLY A 13 6.66 5.06 1.53
N PHE A 14 5.38 4.77 1.29
CA PHE A 14 4.97 3.75 0.33
C PHE A 14 5.45 4.08 -1.09
N GLY A 15 5.30 5.32 -1.55
CA GLY A 15 5.79 5.77 -2.85
C GLY A 15 7.32 5.65 -2.99
N LEU A 16 8.07 5.96 -1.93
CA LEU A 16 9.53 5.78 -1.89
C LEU A 16 9.94 4.31 -1.97
N LEU A 17 9.24 3.41 -1.27
CA LEU A 17 9.49 1.96 -1.34
C LEU A 17 9.23 1.42 -2.75
N THR A 18 8.09 1.76 -3.36
CA THR A 18 7.77 1.36 -4.75
C THR A 18 8.82 1.90 -5.73
N SER A 19 9.25 3.15 -5.56
CA SER A 19 10.31 3.74 -6.39
C SER A 19 11.65 3.04 -6.20
N GLY A 20 12.00 2.65 -4.97
CA GLY A 20 13.20 1.87 -4.69
C GLY A 20 13.18 0.49 -5.34
N VAL A 21 12.03 -0.21 -5.31
CA VAL A 21 11.86 -1.49 -6.02
C VAL A 21 11.97 -1.29 -7.52
N TYR A 22 11.42 -0.21 -8.06
CA TYR A 22 11.53 0.16 -9.47
C TYR A 22 12.98 0.35 -9.90
N LEU A 23 13.75 1.12 -9.13
CA LEU A 23 15.16 1.40 -9.44
C LEU A 23 16.04 0.15 -9.35
N ARG A 24 15.73 -0.78 -8.43
CA ARG A 24 16.56 -1.97 -8.17
C ARG A 24 16.22 -3.15 -9.07
N PHE A 25 14.95 -3.37 -9.37
CA PHE A 25 14.46 -4.60 -10.02
C PHE A 25 13.67 -4.32 -11.30
N GLY A 26 13.44 -3.05 -11.64
CA GLY A 26 12.69 -2.64 -12.82
C GLY A 26 11.19 -2.52 -12.60
N LEU A 27 10.45 -2.28 -13.69
CA LEU A 27 9.02 -1.98 -13.66
C LEU A 27 8.15 -3.15 -13.17
N ALA A 28 8.41 -4.36 -13.68
CA ALA A 28 7.55 -5.51 -13.39
C ALA A 28 7.52 -5.88 -11.89
N PRO A 29 8.66 -6.00 -11.19
CA PRO A 29 8.64 -6.31 -9.76
C PRO A 29 8.02 -5.21 -8.90
N ALA A 30 8.16 -3.94 -9.29
CA ALA A 30 7.56 -2.80 -8.59
C ALA A 30 6.03 -2.82 -8.66
N LEU A 31 5.48 -3.16 -9.83
CA LEU A 31 4.04 -3.33 -10.03
C LEU A 31 3.50 -4.55 -9.30
N MET A 32 4.21 -5.68 -9.33
CA MET A 32 3.84 -6.89 -8.60
C MET A 32 3.79 -6.64 -7.08
N PHE A 33 4.82 -5.98 -6.53
CA PHE A 33 4.89 -5.66 -5.11
C PHE A 33 3.77 -4.71 -4.68
N SER A 34 3.59 -3.60 -5.40
CA SER A 34 2.58 -2.59 -5.07
C SER A 34 1.15 -3.13 -5.27
N GLY A 35 0.93 -3.88 -6.36
CA GLY A 35 -0.34 -4.55 -6.62
C GLY A 35 -0.70 -5.59 -5.55
N GLY A 36 0.28 -6.36 -5.08
CA GLY A 36 0.08 -7.30 -3.97
C GLY A 36 -0.33 -6.60 -2.68
N LEU A 37 0.29 -5.47 -2.35
CA LEU A 37 -0.07 -4.66 -1.18
C LEU A 37 -1.48 -4.07 -1.29
N LEU A 38 -1.86 -3.57 -2.47
CA LEU A 38 -3.23 -3.10 -2.71
C LEU A 38 -4.26 -4.21 -2.56
N LEU A 39 -3.96 -5.42 -3.05
CA LEU A 39 -4.84 -6.57 -2.95
C LEU A 39 -5.04 -7.02 -1.48
N LEU A 40 -3.97 -7.03 -0.69
CA LEU A 40 -4.03 -7.28 0.75
C LEU A 40 -4.83 -6.19 1.49
N GLY A 41 -4.66 -4.92 1.10
CA GLY A 41 -5.43 -3.80 1.64
C GLY A 41 -6.92 -3.92 1.35
N ALA A 42 -7.28 -4.26 0.11
CA ALA A 42 -8.66 -4.51 -0.30
C ALA A 42 -9.28 -5.68 0.48
N LEU A 43 -8.53 -6.77 0.65
CA LEU A 43 -8.98 -7.92 1.44
C LEU A 43 -9.16 -7.57 2.91
N ALA A 44 -8.26 -6.78 3.50
CA ALA A 44 -8.36 -6.31 4.87
C ALA A 44 -9.61 -5.42 5.05
N MET A 45 -9.87 -4.51 4.11
CA MET A 45 -11.08 -3.68 4.09
C MET A 45 -12.35 -4.53 3.99
N ALA A 46 -12.39 -5.51 3.07
CA ALA A 46 -13.52 -6.44 2.92
C ALA A 46 -13.77 -7.29 4.18
N ARG A 47 -12.69 -7.78 4.82
CA ARG A 47 -12.78 -8.53 6.11
C ARG A 47 -13.27 -7.65 7.25
N ARG A 48 -12.91 -6.36 7.29
CA ARG A 48 -13.37 -5.42 8.31
C ARG A 48 -14.84 -5.06 8.11
N GLY A 49 -15.30 -4.94 6.87
CA GLY A 49 -16.72 -4.78 6.52
C GLY A 49 -17.59 -5.96 6.95
N LYS A 50 -17.09 -7.20 6.83
CA LYS A 50 -17.79 -8.41 7.33
C LYS A 50 -17.86 -8.55 8.86
N ARG A 51 -16.96 -7.90 9.61
CA ARG A 51 -16.95 -7.94 11.08
C ARG A 51 -17.74 -6.80 11.74
N ALA A 52 -18.14 -5.81 10.95
CA ALA A 52 -18.94 -4.67 11.39
C ALA A 52 -20.44 -4.83 11.12
N ALA A 53 -20.83 -5.96 10.49
CA ALA A 53 -22.21 -6.36 10.26
C ALA A 53 -22.61 -7.48 11.25
#